data_AF-A0A962DIV0-F1
#
_entry.id   AF-A0A962DIV0-F1
#
_cell.length_a   1.000
_cell.length_b   1.000
_cell.length_c   1.000
_cell.angle_alpha   90.00
_cell.angle_beta   90.00
_cell.angle_gamma   90.00
#
_symmetry.space_group_name_H-M   'P 1'
#
loop_
_entity.id
_entity.type
_entity.pdbx_description
1 polymer ?
#
loop_
_entity_poly.entity_id
_entity_poly.type
_entity_poly.pdbx_seq_one_letter_code
_entity_poly.pdbx_strand_id
1 'polypeptide(L)'
;DDGLTVFRNSGATLIDILDNDSDPDNDTLTVTNVIQPANGTVVNNGTSLTYTPNNGYVGIDTFQYTVDDGNGGQATATVSVEVLNNAPVAVDDTAIAVGSEQLIIDILSNDSDSDGNSLTTESVSHPTNGIVVINPDGSVTYQANEDFVGTDTFTYIVADEDGTTASATVTVTVESDNNAPAAIDDLYLVSWGGSLDFNPMENDSDADGDAISLVSVDTSTLNGTLVVHEDGSMSYQAPGYFSGNDIFTYTIVDSNGATSTATVTMCVGD
;
A
#
# COMPACT_ATOMS: atom_id res chain seq x y z
N ASP A 1 -10.77 49.32 1.73
CA ASP A 1 -9.60 48.46 1.45
C ASP A 1 -9.95 47.08 1.94
N ASP A 2 -9.76 46.10 1.08
CA ASP A 2 -10.33 44.76 1.22
C ASP A 2 -9.26 43.70 1.02
N GLY A 3 -9.51 42.52 1.58
CA GLY A 3 -8.61 41.38 1.50
C GLY A 3 -9.37 40.07 1.37
N LEU A 4 -8.86 39.16 0.54
CA LEU A 4 -9.36 37.79 0.47
C LEU A 4 -8.25 36.81 0.09
N THR A 5 -8.48 35.53 0.38
CA THR A 5 -7.60 34.43 0.00
C THR A 5 -8.39 33.46 -0.87
N VAL A 6 -7.80 33.04 -1.99
CA VAL A 6 -8.35 32.00 -2.88
C VAL A 6 -7.25 30.99 -3.21
N PHE A 7 -7.64 29.86 -3.79
CA PHE A 7 -6.68 28.88 -4.27
C PHE A 7 -6.40 29.04 -5.76
N ARG A 8 -5.22 28.62 -6.18
CA ARG A 8 -4.82 28.48 -7.58
C ARG A 8 -5.88 27.67 -8.33
N ASN A 9 -6.14 28.10 -9.57
CA ASN A 9 -7.14 27.48 -10.45
C ASN A 9 -8.57 27.41 -9.88
N SER A 10 -8.85 28.09 -8.76
CA SER A 10 -10.19 28.14 -8.19
C SER A 10 -11.18 28.83 -9.14
N GLY A 11 -12.45 28.45 -8.98
CA GLY A 11 -13.54 29.12 -9.68
C GLY A 11 -13.76 30.55 -9.17
N ALA A 12 -14.79 31.17 -9.75
CA ALA A 12 -15.17 32.54 -9.41
C ALA A 12 -15.59 32.64 -7.93
N THR A 13 -14.91 33.50 -7.16
CA THR A 13 -15.17 33.72 -5.73
C THR A 13 -15.91 35.03 -5.53
N LEU A 14 -17.08 34.96 -4.89
CA LEU A 14 -17.89 36.15 -4.57
C LEU A 14 -17.23 36.96 -3.46
N ILE A 15 -17.26 38.29 -3.60
CA ILE A 15 -16.73 39.26 -2.65
C ILE A 15 -17.87 40.22 -2.31
N ASP A 16 -18.30 40.21 -1.05
CA ASP A 16 -19.23 41.18 -0.49
C ASP A 16 -18.47 42.49 -0.21
N ILE A 17 -18.13 43.18 -1.31
CA ILE A 17 -17.13 44.25 -1.33
C ILE A 17 -17.52 45.49 -0.52
N LEU A 18 -18.82 45.70 -0.30
CA LEU A 18 -19.35 46.88 0.38
C LEU A 18 -19.50 46.70 1.91
N ASP A 19 -19.19 45.52 2.46
CA ASP A 19 -19.45 45.19 3.88
C ASP A 19 -18.74 46.12 4.87
N ASN A 20 -17.59 46.67 4.47
CA ASN A 20 -16.79 47.61 5.25
C ASN A 20 -16.83 49.05 4.71
N ASP A 21 -17.61 49.30 3.66
CA ASP A 21 -17.79 50.63 3.10
C ASP A 21 -19.00 51.33 3.73
N SER A 22 -18.91 52.64 3.88
CA SER A 22 -20.00 53.43 4.46
C SER A 22 -20.08 54.80 3.84
N ASP A 23 -21.31 55.31 3.77
CA ASP A 23 -21.61 56.68 3.39
C ASP A 23 -22.04 57.50 4.63
N PRO A 24 -21.50 58.71 4.85
CA PRO A 24 -21.85 59.55 6.00
C PRO A 24 -23.32 59.94 6.11
N ASP A 25 -24.02 60.05 4.97
CA ASP A 25 -25.44 60.37 4.88
C ASP A 25 -26.32 59.10 4.86
N ASN A 26 -25.69 57.91 4.91
CA ASN A 26 -26.28 56.58 4.78
C ASN A 26 -26.98 56.35 3.44
N ASP A 27 -26.47 56.96 2.37
CA ASP A 27 -26.89 56.64 1.02
C ASP A 27 -26.46 55.22 0.61
N THR A 28 -27.19 54.63 -0.34
CA THR A 28 -26.88 53.28 -0.84
C THR A 28 -25.68 53.33 -1.78
N LEU A 29 -24.61 52.64 -1.41
CA LEU A 29 -23.41 52.55 -2.25
C LEU A 29 -23.58 51.53 -3.38
N THR A 30 -23.02 51.85 -4.54
CA THR A 30 -22.93 50.94 -5.69
C THR A 30 -21.55 50.95 -6.29
N VAL A 31 -21.08 49.80 -6.81
CA VAL A 31 -19.79 49.72 -7.48
C VAL A 31 -19.94 50.14 -8.94
N THR A 32 -19.25 51.21 -9.34
CA THR A 32 -19.38 51.81 -10.68
C THR A 32 -18.22 51.52 -11.60
N ASN A 33 -17.02 51.31 -11.05
CA ASN A 33 -15.82 51.04 -11.84
C ASN A 33 -14.92 50.00 -11.14
N VAL A 34 -14.25 49.18 -11.95
CA VAL A 34 -13.25 48.21 -11.49
C VAL A 34 -12.04 48.28 -12.43
N ILE A 35 -10.88 48.56 -11.86
CA ILE A 35 -9.60 48.44 -12.56
C ILE A 35 -9.14 47.00 -12.41
N GLN A 36 -9.01 46.28 -13.52
CA GLN A 36 -8.67 44.85 -13.48
C GLN A 36 -7.29 44.59 -12.87
N PRO A 37 -7.13 43.49 -12.12
CA PRO A 37 -5.83 43.05 -11.64
C PRO A 37 -4.93 42.54 -12.78
N ALA A 38 -3.65 42.29 -12.46
CA ALA A 38 -2.70 41.72 -13.41
C ALA A 38 -2.84 40.20 -13.54
N ASN A 39 -3.24 39.51 -12.47
CA ASN A 39 -3.19 38.04 -12.38
C ASN A 39 -4.54 37.38 -12.10
N GLY A 40 -5.63 38.06 -12.46
CA GLY A 40 -6.98 37.53 -12.35
C GLY A 40 -7.97 38.37 -13.15
N THR A 41 -9.25 38.01 -13.06
CA THR A 41 -10.36 38.76 -13.64
C THR A 41 -11.38 39.08 -12.56
N VAL A 42 -11.87 40.31 -12.54
CA VAL A 42 -12.94 40.76 -11.63
C VAL A 42 -14.19 41.10 -12.42
N VAL A 43 -15.31 40.49 -12.05
CA VAL A 43 -16.65 40.81 -12.57
C VAL A 43 -17.38 41.68 -11.56
N ASN A 44 -17.93 42.80 -12.02
CA ASN A 44 -18.79 43.67 -11.21
C ASN A 44 -20.25 43.20 -11.31
N ASN A 45 -20.85 42.84 -10.17
CA ASN A 45 -22.25 42.40 -10.07
C ASN A 45 -23.18 43.51 -9.52
N GLY A 46 -22.70 44.75 -9.43
CA GLY A 46 -23.44 45.92 -8.94
C GLY A 46 -23.12 46.22 -7.48
N THR A 47 -23.49 45.33 -6.56
CA THR A 47 -23.25 45.48 -5.11
C THR A 47 -22.19 44.53 -4.56
N SER A 48 -21.66 43.64 -5.41
CA SER A 48 -20.62 42.68 -5.07
C SER A 48 -19.68 42.51 -6.27
N LEU A 49 -18.52 41.93 -6.00
CA LEU A 49 -17.54 41.58 -7.02
C LEU A 49 -17.36 40.06 -7.07
N THR A 50 -16.86 39.56 -8.18
CA THR A 50 -16.40 38.17 -8.27
C THR A 50 -15.00 38.15 -8.84
N TYR A 51 -14.05 37.54 -8.10
CA TYR A 51 -12.67 37.37 -8.54
C TYR A 51 -12.43 35.93 -9.00
N THR A 52 -11.75 35.78 -10.13
CA THR A 52 -11.23 34.50 -10.62
C THR A 52 -9.73 34.66 -10.89
N PRO A 53 -8.85 33.87 -10.25
CA PRO A 53 -7.41 33.94 -10.54
C PRO A 53 -7.11 33.46 -11.97
N ASN A 54 -6.05 33.97 -12.57
CA ASN A 54 -5.52 33.41 -13.81
C ASN A 54 -5.01 31.98 -13.55
N ASN A 55 -5.19 31.10 -14.54
CA ASN A 55 -4.75 29.71 -14.43
C ASN A 55 -3.25 29.62 -14.11
N GLY A 56 -2.90 28.86 -13.08
CA GLY A 56 -1.53 28.65 -12.61
C GLY A 56 -0.95 29.76 -11.74
N TYR A 57 -1.68 30.85 -11.46
CA TYR A 57 -1.14 31.94 -10.66
C TYR A 57 -1.11 31.62 -9.16
N VAL A 58 -0.01 31.97 -8.51
CA VAL A 58 0.20 31.96 -7.05
C VAL A 58 0.86 33.28 -6.66
N GLY A 59 0.40 33.89 -5.57
CA GLY A 59 0.95 35.13 -5.03
C GLY A 59 -0.10 36.20 -4.79
N ILE A 60 0.38 37.42 -4.55
CA ILE A 60 -0.48 38.58 -4.26
C ILE A 60 -0.87 39.30 -5.55
N ASP A 61 -2.17 39.35 -5.80
CA ASP A 61 -2.79 40.14 -6.85
C ASP A 61 -3.53 41.35 -6.25
N THR A 62 -3.65 42.43 -7.01
CA THR A 62 -4.29 43.65 -6.50
C THR A 62 -5.14 44.31 -7.57
N PHE A 63 -6.28 44.85 -7.15
CA PHE A 63 -7.16 45.62 -8.02
C PHE A 63 -7.82 46.77 -7.26
N GLN A 64 -8.46 47.69 -7.97
CA GLN A 64 -9.17 48.82 -7.36
C GLN A 64 -10.61 48.87 -7.84
N TYR A 65 -11.52 49.30 -6.97
CA TYR A 65 -12.91 49.58 -7.31
C TYR A 65 -13.31 50.97 -6.85
N THR A 66 -14.33 51.53 -7.50
CA THR A 66 -14.92 52.81 -7.16
C THR A 66 -16.37 52.61 -6.75
N VAL A 67 -16.75 53.16 -5.60
CA VAL A 67 -18.13 53.25 -5.12
C VAL A 67 -18.71 54.62 -5.39
N ASP A 68 -20.01 54.69 -5.68
CA ASP A 68 -20.78 55.91 -5.90
C ASP A 68 -22.04 55.88 -5.00
N ASP A 69 -22.35 57.03 -4.39
CA ASP A 69 -23.49 57.23 -3.48
C ASP A 69 -24.81 57.60 -4.21
N GLY A 70 -24.78 57.78 -5.54
CA GLY A 70 -25.91 58.24 -6.34
C GLY A 70 -26.20 59.74 -6.22
N ASN A 71 -25.47 60.46 -5.37
CA ASN A 71 -25.60 61.89 -5.09
C ASN A 71 -24.33 62.69 -5.47
N GLY A 72 -23.34 62.03 -6.07
CA GLY A 72 -22.13 62.62 -6.65
C GLY A 72 -20.88 62.44 -5.80
N GLY A 73 -20.97 61.78 -4.65
CA GLY A 73 -19.84 61.30 -3.88
C GLY A 73 -19.28 60.00 -4.47
N GLN A 74 -17.94 59.93 -4.57
CA GLN A 74 -17.22 58.74 -5.00
C GLN A 74 -16.01 58.49 -4.13
N ALA A 75 -15.71 57.22 -3.90
CA ALA A 75 -14.49 56.77 -3.22
C ALA A 75 -13.88 55.57 -3.96
N THR A 76 -12.56 55.46 -3.92
CA THR A 76 -11.82 54.32 -4.48
C THR A 76 -11.10 53.58 -3.37
N ALA A 77 -11.19 52.25 -3.39
CA ALA A 77 -10.50 51.37 -2.46
C ALA A 77 -9.70 50.31 -3.22
N THR A 78 -8.69 49.76 -2.55
CA THR A 78 -7.84 48.71 -3.09
C THR A 78 -8.22 47.37 -2.47
N VAL A 79 -8.24 46.33 -3.30
CA VAL A 79 -8.42 44.94 -2.88
C VAL A 79 -7.10 44.20 -3.07
N SER A 80 -6.66 43.50 -2.04
CA SER A 80 -5.53 42.59 -2.09
C SER A 80 -6.04 41.15 -2.08
N VAL A 81 -5.64 40.35 -3.07
CA VAL A 81 -6.01 38.94 -3.17
C VAL A 81 -4.76 38.08 -3.01
N GLU A 82 -4.75 37.21 -2.02
CA GLU A 82 -3.71 36.19 -1.88
C GLU A 82 -4.17 34.89 -2.56
N VAL A 83 -3.49 34.51 -3.63
CA VAL A 83 -3.73 33.26 -4.35
C VAL A 83 -2.74 32.22 -3.85
N LEU A 84 -3.25 31.23 -3.10
CA LEU A 84 -2.46 30.16 -2.52
C LEU A 84 -2.40 28.95 -3.43
N ASN A 85 -1.35 28.15 -3.23
CA ASN A 85 -1.25 26.83 -3.82
C ASN A 85 -2.25 25.83 -3.20
N ASN A 86 -2.76 24.87 -3.98
CA ASN A 86 -3.48 23.73 -3.41
C ASN A 86 -2.47 22.70 -2.90
N ALA A 87 -2.68 22.18 -1.69
CA ALA A 87 -1.87 21.10 -1.17
C ALA A 87 -2.20 19.77 -1.86
N PRO A 88 -1.22 18.83 -1.94
CA PRO A 88 -1.50 17.48 -2.41
C PRO A 88 -2.50 16.76 -1.49
N VAL A 89 -3.11 15.71 -2.02
CA VAL A 89 -3.96 14.77 -1.28
C VAL A 89 -3.23 13.44 -1.21
N ALA A 90 -2.78 13.10 -0.02
CA ALA A 90 -2.15 11.81 0.29
C ALA A 90 -3.20 10.78 0.72
N VAL A 91 -3.07 9.52 0.26
CA VAL A 91 -4.01 8.44 0.56
C VAL A 91 -3.27 7.26 1.18
N ASP A 92 -3.86 6.66 2.22
CA ASP A 92 -3.25 5.52 2.92
C ASP A 92 -3.03 4.31 1.98
N ASP A 93 -1.91 3.62 2.19
CA ASP A 93 -1.47 2.46 1.41
C ASP A 93 -1.50 1.16 2.21
N THR A 94 -1.63 0.05 1.48
CA THR A 94 -1.50 -1.30 2.05
C THR A 94 -0.60 -2.17 1.19
N ALA A 95 0.25 -2.98 1.81
CA ALA A 95 1.10 -3.93 1.10
C ALA A 95 1.25 -5.26 1.87
N ILE A 96 1.69 -6.30 1.17
CA ILE A 96 2.00 -7.61 1.76
C ILE A 96 3.48 -7.92 1.48
N ALA A 97 4.22 -8.24 2.53
CA ALA A 97 5.60 -8.70 2.47
C ALA A 97 5.69 -10.17 2.92
N VAL A 98 6.76 -10.86 2.51
CA VAL A 98 7.02 -12.25 2.89
C VAL A 98 8.37 -12.31 3.60
N GLY A 99 8.36 -12.80 4.83
CA GLY A 99 9.52 -12.86 5.71
C GLY A 99 10.29 -11.53 5.76
N SER A 100 11.61 -11.62 5.64
CA SER A 100 12.53 -10.47 5.61
C SER A 100 13.00 -10.09 4.20
N GLU A 101 12.25 -10.46 3.16
CA GLU A 101 12.56 -10.03 1.80
C GLU A 101 12.33 -8.52 1.61
N GLN A 102 13.04 -7.91 0.65
CA GLN A 102 12.83 -6.51 0.32
C GLN A 102 11.59 -6.36 -0.57
N LEU A 103 10.68 -5.48 -0.15
CA LEU A 103 9.46 -5.12 -0.87
C LEU A 103 9.54 -3.67 -1.36
N ILE A 104 9.38 -3.45 -2.66
CA ILE A 104 9.24 -2.10 -3.23
C ILE A 104 7.76 -1.72 -3.27
N ILE A 105 7.42 -0.55 -2.73
CA ILE A 105 6.06 -0.01 -2.65
C ILE A 105 6.01 1.34 -3.35
N ASP A 106 5.11 1.48 -4.33
CA ASP A 106 4.82 2.75 -5.00
C ASP A 106 3.75 3.53 -4.20
N ILE A 107 4.24 4.27 -3.20
CA ILE A 107 3.42 5.03 -2.23
C ILE A 107 2.81 6.31 -2.80
N LEU A 108 3.14 6.70 -4.05
CA LEU A 108 2.55 7.90 -4.68
C LEU A 108 1.46 7.53 -5.68
N SER A 109 1.21 6.25 -5.93
CA SER A 109 0.34 5.77 -7.00
C SER A 109 -1.14 6.13 -6.82
N ASN A 110 -1.56 6.33 -5.58
CA ASN A 110 -2.92 6.72 -5.15
C ASN A 110 -3.02 8.18 -4.70
N ASP A 111 -1.91 8.92 -4.71
CA ASP A 111 -1.86 10.33 -4.34
C ASP A 111 -2.22 11.23 -5.51
N SER A 112 -2.66 12.45 -5.21
CA SER A 112 -3.07 13.40 -6.25
C SER A 112 -2.82 14.85 -5.89
N ASP A 113 -2.73 15.69 -6.91
CA ASP A 113 -2.70 17.14 -6.79
C ASP A 113 -3.73 17.75 -7.75
N SER A 114 -4.58 18.65 -7.26
CA SER A 114 -5.68 19.21 -8.05
C SER A 114 -5.21 20.19 -9.13
N ASP A 115 -4.01 20.74 -8.99
CA ASP A 115 -3.39 21.63 -9.96
C ASP A 115 -2.55 20.86 -11.00
N GLY A 116 -2.34 19.55 -10.78
CA GLY A 116 -1.64 18.66 -11.70
C GLY A 116 -0.13 18.70 -11.55
N ASN A 117 0.37 19.18 -10.40
CA ASN A 117 1.79 19.20 -10.12
C ASN A 117 2.34 17.79 -9.90
N SER A 118 3.65 17.66 -10.15
CA SER A 118 4.34 16.40 -9.84
C SER A 118 4.50 16.27 -8.33
N LEU A 119 4.30 15.05 -7.83
CA LEU A 119 4.45 14.72 -6.42
C LEU A 119 5.80 14.06 -6.15
N THR A 120 6.36 14.33 -4.98
CA THR A 120 7.61 13.74 -4.52
C THR A 120 7.51 13.31 -3.07
N THR A 121 8.13 12.18 -2.73
CA THR A 121 8.25 11.71 -1.35
C THR A 121 9.32 12.53 -0.62
N GLU A 122 8.91 13.36 0.32
CA GLU A 122 9.81 14.22 1.09
C GLU A 122 10.48 13.45 2.23
N SER A 123 9.70 12.66 2.98
CA SER A 123 10.22 11.89 4.10
C SER A 123 9.35 10.69 4.45
N VAL A 124 9.95 9.72 5.15
CA VAL A 124 9.29 8.54 5.71
C VAL A 124 9.67 8.37 7.17
N SER A 125 8.73 7.96 8.00
CA SER A 125 9.01 7.50 9.36
C SER A 125 9.57 6.07 9.34
N HIS A 126 10.22 5.65 10.42
CA HIS A 126 10.64 4.26 10.57
C HIS A 126 9.53 3.47 11.28
N PRO A 127 9.17 2.29 10.75
CA PRO A 127 8.23 1.41 11.42
C PRO A 127 8.89 0.70 12.62
N THR A 128 8.11 -0.05 13.40
CA THR A 128 8.64 -0.70 14.63
C THR A 128 9.36 -2.00 14.32
N ASN A 129 8.89 -2.76 13.32
CA ASN A 129 9.34 -4.12 13.03
C ASN A 129 9.99 -4.25 11.64
N GLY A 130 10.59 -3.17 11.15
CA GLY A 130 11.29 -3.16 9.88
C GLY A 130 12.05 -1.88 9.62
N ILE A 131 12.59 -1.77 8.42
CA ILE A 131 13.27 -0.59 7.90
C ILE A 131 12.59 -0.13 6.62
N VAL A 132 12.57 1.19 6.39
CA VAL A 132 12.04 1.80 5.17
C VAL A 132 13.08 2.77 4.62
N VAL A 133 13.34 2.68 3.32
CA VAL A 133 14.25 3.58 2.61
C VAL A 133 13.54 4.15 1.39
N ILE A 134 13.63 5.46 1.19
CA ILE A 134 13.14 6.13 -0.02
C ILE A 134 14.09 5.82 -1.18
N ASN A 135 13.53 5.36 -2.30
CA ASN A 135 14.24 5.07 -3.53
C ASN A 135 14.39 6.35 -4.38
N PRO A 136 15.34 6.41 -5.32
CA PRO A 136 15.56 7.59 -6.16
C PRO A 136 14.37 8.01 -7.03
N ASP A 137 13.43 7.10 -7.29
CA ASP A 137 12.21 7.34 -8.07
C ASP A 137 11.01 7.78 -7.22
N GLY A 138 11.17 7.90 -5.90
CA GLY A 138 10.12 8.29 -4.96
C GLY A 138 9.35 7.11 -4.35
N SER A 139 9.49 5.89 -4.88
CA SER A 139 8.99 4.68 -4.21
C SER A 139 9.75 4.41 -2.91
N VAL A 140 9.30 3.44 -2.12
CA VAL A 140 10.00 3.03 -0.89
C VAL A 140 10.33 1.55 -0.92
N THR A 141 11.47 1.19 -0.34
CA THR A 141 11.83 -0.20 -0.05
C THR A 141 11.59 -0.48 1.43
N TYR A 142 10.66 -1.39 1.71
CA TYR A 142 10.40 -1.93 3.05
C TYR A 142 11.12 -3.28 3.21
N GLN A 143 11.69 -3.52 4.38
CA GLN A 143 12.20 -4.83 4.78
C GLN A 143 11.84 -5.08 6.25
N ALA A 144 11.12 -6.17 6.52
CA ALA A 144 10.81 -6.56 7.89
C ALA A 144 12.08 -7.00 8.64
N ASN A 145 12.04 -6.90 9.96
CA ASN A 145 13.03 -7.55 10.82
C ASN A 145 12.97 -9.07 10.62
N GLU A 146 14.10 -9.74 10.81
CA GLU A 146 14.19 -11.20 10.79
C GLU A 146 13.14 -11.82 11.73
N ASP A 147 12.48 -12.88 11.27
CA ASP A 147 11.41 -13.62 11.95
C ASP A 147 10.12 -12.82 12.30
N PHE A 148 10.00 -11.56 11.88
CA PHE A 148 8.78 -10.80 12.14
C PHE A 148 7.62 -11.25 11.25
N VAL A 149 6.50 -11.62 11.87
CA VAL A 149 5.23 -11.92 11.21
C VAL A 149 4.14 -11.08 11.87
N GLY A 150 3.33 -10.39 11.06
CA GLY A 150 2.26 -9.53 11.54
C GLY A 150 2.19 -8.20 10.81
N THR A 151 1.50 -7.23 11.40
CA THR A 151 1.31 -5.90 10.79
C THR A 151 2.33 -4.90 11.30
N ASP A 152 2.91 -4.13 10.38
CA ASP A 152 3.79 -3.01 10.65
C ASP A 152 3.31 -1.75 9.92
N THR A 153 3.64 -0.57 10.43
CA THR A 153 3.11 0.70 9.90
C THR A 153 4.17 1.79 9.92
N PHE A 154 4.18 2.62 8.87
CA PHE A 154 4.94 3.86 8.81
C PHE A 154 4.14 4.95 8.10
N THR A 155 4.45 6.22 8.37
CA THR A 155 3.89 7.35 7.65
C THR A 155 4.90 7.92 6.65
N TYR A 156 4.41 8.57 5.60
CA TYR A 156 5.23 9.38 4.70
C TYR A 156 4.67 10.80 4.55
N ILE A 157 5.52 11.72 4.09
CA ILE A 157 5.16 13.07 3.69
C ILE A 157 5.38 13.19 2.19
N VAL A 158 4.34 13.58 1.47
CA VAL A 158 4.38 13.92 0.05
C VAL A 158 4.38 15.43 -0.10
N ALA A 159 5.19 15.93 -1.03
CA ALA A 159 5.29 17.35 -1.37
C ALA A 159 5.04 17.56 -2.86
N ASP A 160 4.36 18.65 -3.19
CA ASP A 160 4.24 19.13 -4.56
C ASP A 160 5.41 20.08 -4.91
N GLU A 161 5.51 20.49 -6.18
CA GLU A 161 6.63 21.31 -6.66
C GLU A 161 6.67 22.74 -6.08
N ASP A 162 5.54 23.21 -5.53
CA ASP A 162 5.42 24.51 -4.86
C ASP A 162 5.66 24.42 -3.34
N GLY A 163 5.95 23.23 -2.81
CA GLY A 163 6.40 22.99 -1.44
C GLY A 163 5.28 22.86 -0.40
N THR A 164 4.03 22.70 -0.83
CA THR A 164 2.95 22.27 0.06
C THR A 164 2.98 20.77 0.24
N THR A 165 2.49 20.30 1.41
CA THR A 165 2.68 18.91 1.81
C THR A 165 1.41 18.27 2.35
N ALA A 166 1.36 16.94 2.25
CA ALA A 166 0.36 16.09 2.89
C ALA A 166 1.03 14.82 3.45
N SER A 167 0.30 14.06 4.26
CA SER A 167 0.82 12.85 4.90
C SER A 167 -0.20 11.71 4.85
N ALA A 168 0.28 10.49 4.65
CA ALA A 168 -0.50 9.27 4.72
C ALA A 168 0.27 8.14 5.42
N THR A 169 -0.45 7.07 5.71
CA THR A 169 0.06 5.88 6.40
C THR A 169 0.16 4.70 5.44
N VAL A 170 1.27 3.97 5.51
CA VAL A 170 1.42 2.66 4.86
C VAL A 170 1.28 1.58 5.92
N THR A 171 0.42 0.61 5.64
CA THR A 171 0.24 -0.61 6.45
C THR A 171 0.79 -1.81 5.70
N VAL A 172 1.82 -2.46 6.26
CA VAL A 172 2.42 -3.68 5.67
C VAL A 172 2.02 -4.88 6.51
N THR A 173 1.45 -5.91 5.86
CA THR A 173 1.23 -7.22 6.49
C THR A 173 2.36 -8.15 6.07
N VAL A 174 3.15 -8.61 7.04
CA VAL A 174 4.27 -9.53 6.83
C VAL A 174 3.81 -10.94 7.09
N GLU A 175 3.81 -11.76 6.05
CA GLU A 175 3.54 -13.20 6.09
C GLU A 175 4.83 -13.98 6.33
N SER A 176 4.74 -15.19 6.87
CA SER A 176 5.91 -16.07 7.06
C SER A 176 6.50 -16.52 5.72
N ASP A 177 7.82 -16.55 5.61
CA ASP A 177 8.53 -17.18 4.48
C ASP A 177 8.66 -18.69 4.75
N ASN A 178 7.59 -19.44 4.50
CA ASN A 178 7.54 -20.87 4.80
C ASN A 178 8.16 -21.71 3.68
N ASN A 179 9.23 -22.44 3.98
CA ASN A 179 9.79 -23.46 3.14
C ASN A 179 8.97 -24.76 3.26
N ALA A 180 8.73 -25.43 2.13
CA ALA A 180 8.11 -26.75 2.17
C ALA A 180 9.06 -27.78 2.81
N PRO A 181 8.53 -28.82 3.48
CA PRO A 181 9.36 -29.85 4.07
C PRO A 181 10.12 -30.61 2.98
N ALA A 182 11.32 -31.08 3.28
CA ALA A 182 12.09 -31.96 2.40
C ALA A 182 11.74 -33.42 2.70
N ALA A 183 10.92 -34.02 1.83
CA ALA A 183 10.66 -35.47 1.83
C ALA A 183 11.77 -36.21 1.06
N ILE A 184 12.36 -37.25 1.63
CA ILE A 184 13.50 -37.99 1.08
C ILE A 184 13.08 -39.43 0.74
N ASP A 185 13.42 -39.87 -0.47
CA ASP A 185 13.12 -41.24 -0.89
C ASP A 185 13.75 -42.31 0.03
N ASP A 186 12.97 -43.32 0.37
CA ASP A 186 13.38 -44.43 1.24
C ASP A 186 13.63 -45.73 0.48
N LEU A 187 14.51 -46.55 1.06
CA LEU A 187 14.81 -47.88 0.59
C LEU A 187 14.85 -48.86 1.76
N TYR A 188 14.01 -49.89 1.70
CA TYR A 188 13.99 -50.96 2.69
C TYR A 188 14.13 -52.34 2.04
N LEU A 189 14.68 -53.28 2.81
CA LEU A 189 14.82 -54.68 2.42
C LEU A 189 13.85 -55.54 3.23
N VAL A 190 13.12 -56.42 2.56
CA VAL A 190 12.20 -57.36 3.22
C VAL A 190 12.20 -58.69 2.50
N SER A 191 12.23 -59.78 3.26
CA SER A 191 12.13 -61.11 2.65
C SER A 191 10.73 -61.34 2.09
N TRP A 192 10.60 -62.11 1.01
CA TRP A 192 9.29 -62.51 0.49
C TRP A 192 8.40 -63.17 1.56
N GLY A 193 7.12 -62.79 1.61
CA GLY A 193 6.22 -63.20 2.70
C GLY A 193 6.58 -62.68 4.09
N GLY A 194 7.63 -61.87 4.25
CA GLY A 194 8.02 -61.22 5.50
C GLY A 194 7.29 -59.90 5.74
N SER A 195 7.44 -59.38 6.96
CA SER A 195 6.90 -58.10 7.38
C SER A 195 8.00 -57.15 7.88
N LEU A 196 7.80 -55.86 7.68
CA LEU A 196 8.69 -54.80 8.17
C LEU A 196 7.87 -53.65 8.76
N ASP A 197 8.26 -53.21 9.95
CA ASP A 197 7.81 -51.96 10.55
C ASP A 197 8.89 -50.89 10.34
N PHE A 198 8.48 -49.71 9.87
CA PHE A 198 9.38 -48.59 9.59
C PHE A 198 8.65 -47.26 9.72
N ASN A 199 9.40 -46.16 9.75
CA ASN A 199 8.85 -44.81 9.65
C ASN A 199 9.56 -44.10 8.49
N PRO A 200 8.86 -43.79 7.39
CA PRO A 200 9.49 -43.13 6.24
C PRO A 200 9.86 -41.66 6.55
N MET A 201 9.33 -41.06 7.62
CA MET A 201 9.65 -39.68 7.98
C MET A 201 10.93 -39.52 8.81
N GLU A 202 11.72 -40.60 9.04
CA GLU A 202 12.93 -40.52 9.87
C GLU A 202 14.07 -39.70 9.24
N ASN A 203 14.13 -39.64 7.91
CA ASN A 203 15.10 -38.88 7.13
C ASN A 203 14.53 -37.56 6.60
N ASP A 204 13.24 -37.30 6.81
CA ASP A 204 12.57 -36.08 6.38
C ASP A 204 12.86 -34.92 7.34
N SER A 205 12.87 -33.71 6.81
CA SER A 205 13.19 -32.51 7.58
C SER A 205 12.52 -31.29 7.01
N ASP A 206 12.30 -30.28 7.83
CA ASP A 206 11.86 -28.96 7.37
C ASP A 206 12.99 -27.93 7.58
N ALA A 207 13.18 -27.02 6.63
CA ALA A 207 14.28 -26.04 6.68
C ALA A 207 14.06 -24.98 7.76
N ASP A 208 12.80 -24.65 8.05
CA ASP A 208 12.39 -23.71 9.09
C ASP A 208 12.28 -24.41 10.46
N GLY A 209 12.42 -25.74 10.47
CA GLY A 209 12.30 -26.57 11.67
C GLY A 209 10.85 -26.81 12.08
N ASP A 210 9.90 -26.56 11.18
CA ASP A 210 8.49 -26.80 11.40
C ASP A 210 8.17 -28.28 11.60
N ALA A 211 7.10 -28.53 12.34
CA ALA A 211 6.67 -29.90 12.62
C ALA A 211 6.07 -30.52 11.35
N ILE A 212 6.65 -31.63 10.90
CA ILE A 212 6.15 -32.40 9.75
C ILE A 212 5.13 -33.46 10.18
N SER A 213 4.13 -33.70 9.34
CA SER A 213 3.14 -34.74 9.55
C SER A 213 2.74 -35.42 8.24
N LEU A 214 2.35 -36.70 8.32
CA LEU A 214 1.92 -37.47 7.17
C LEU A 214 0.51 -37.04 6.71
N VAL A 215 0.37 -36.72 5.42
CA VAL A 215 -0.91 -36.32 4.79
C VAL A 215 -1.60 -37.49 4.13
N SER A 216 -0.85 -38.20 3.27
CA SER A 216 -1.42 -39.24 2.43
C SER A 216 -0.38 -40.24 1.99
N VAL A 217 -0.84 -41.46 1.69
CA VAL A 217 -0.03 -42.54 1.14
C VAL A 217 -0.77 -43.12 -0.06
N ASP A 218 -0.14 -43.11 -1.24
CA ASP A 218 -0.68 -43.72 -2.44
C ASP A 218 -0.12 -45.14 -2.61
N THR A 219 -0.96 -46.11 -2.26
CA THR A 219 -0.64 -47.54 -2.33
C THR A 219 -1.17 -48.22 -3.59
N SER A 220 -1.66 -47.47 -4.57
CA SER A 220 -2.31 -48.02 -5.78
C SER A 220 -1.40 -48.93 -6.60
N THR A 221 -0.08 -48.80 -6.45
CA THR A 221 0.95 -49.58 -7.13
C THR A 221 1.52 -50.73 -6.30
N LEU A 222 1.09 -50.89 -5.04
CA LEU A 222 1.61 -51.94 -4.16
C LEU A 222 1.10 -53.33 -4.56
N ASN A 223 2.02 -54.29 -4.54
CA ASN A 223 1.73 -55.71 -4.63
C ASN A 223 1.46 -56.29 -3.23
N GLY A 224 2.16 -55.79 -2.21
CA GLY A 224 2.01 -56.14 -0.81
C GLY A 224 0.82 -55.44 -0.13
N THR A 225 0.71 -55.63 1.18
CA THR A 225 -0.26 -54.91 2.01
C THR A 225 0.46 -53.96 2.95
N LEU A 226 0.01 -52.71 3.01
CA LEU A 226 0.55 -51.67 3.89
C LEU A 226 -0.52 -51.29 4.92
N VAL A 227 -0.12 -51.17 6.18
CA VAL A 227 -0.91 -50.56 7.25
C VAL A 227 -0.20 -49.29 7.69
N VAL A 228 -0.90 -48.16 7.66
CA VAL A 228 -0.40 -46.86 8.12
C VAL A 228 -0.98 -46.61 9.52
N HIS A 229 -0.11 -46.32 10.49
CA HIS A 229 -0.49 -46.05 11.88
C HIS A 229 -0.76 -44.55 12.09
N GLU A 230 -1.45 -44.20 13.18
CA GLU A 230 -1.82 -42.80 13.48
C GLU A 230 -0.61 -41.88 13.67
N ASP A 231 0.54 -42.41 14.08
CA ASP A 231 1.79 -41.67 14.25
C ASP A 231 2.61 -41.54 12.96
N GLY A 232 2.10 -42.05 11.83
CA GLY A 232 2.77 -42.03 10.53
C GLY A 232 3.75 -43.18 10.31
N SER A 233 4.03 -44.00 11.33
CA SER A 233 4.77 -45.26 11.12
C SER A 233 3.95 -46.24 10.27
N MET A 234 4.62 -47.21 9.67
CA MET A 234 4.01 -48.13 8.70
C MET A 234 4.44 -49.57 8.94
N SER A 235 3.51 -50.49 8.72
CA SER A 235 3.75 -51.94 8.68
C SER A 235 3.50 -52.46 7.26
N TYR A 236 4.55 -52.93 6.58
CA TYR A 236 4.47 -53.55 5.26
C TYR A 236 4.55 -55.07 5.37
N GLN A 237 3.71 -55.78 4.63
CA GLN A 237 3.75 -57.23 4.46
C GLN A 237 3.95 -57.57 2.99
N ALA A 238 5.10 -58.18 2.70
CA ALA A 238 5.46 -58.62 1.36
C ALA A 238 4.56 -59.76 0.89
N PRO A 239 4.17 -59.82 -0.40
CA PRO A 239 3.49 -60.98 -0.95
C PRO A 239 4.38 -62.22 -0.87
N GLY A 240 3.75 -63.38 -0.66
CA GLY A 240 4.46 -64.65 -0.78
C GLY A 240 4.95 -64.88 -2.21
N TYR A 241 6.19 -65.34 -2.37
CA TYR A 241 6.80 -65.67 -3.67
C TYR A 241 6.95 -64.50 -4.66
N PHE A 242 6.74 -63.25 -4.22
CA PHE A 242 7.09 -62.06 -5.00
C PHE A 242 8.56 -61.71 -4.80
N SER A 243 9.25 -61.35 -5.88
CA SER A 243 10.57 -60.74 -5.81
C SER A 243 10.66 -59.59 -6.81
N GLY A 244 11.23 -58.48 -6.36
CA GLY A 244 11.29 -57.23 -7.11
C GLY A 244 11.07 -56.04 -6.19
N ASN A 245 10.99 -54.86 -6.79
CA ASN A 245 10.67 -53.64 -6.07
C ASN A 245 9.15 -53.48 -5.97
N ASP A 246 8.68 -53.23 -4.76
CA ASP A 246 7.33 -52.76 -4.50
C ASP A 246 7.41 -51.29 -4.08
N ILE A 247 6.69 -50.41 -4.77
CA ILE A 247 6.90 -48.96 -4.69
C ILE A 247 5.58 -48.28 -4.38
N PHE A 248 5.63 -47.31 -3.48
CA PHE A 248 4.52 -46.41 -3.17
C PHE A 248 5.05 -45.01 -2.86
N THR A 249 4.18 -44.01 -2.87
CA THR A 249 4.55 -42.64 -2.48
C THR A 249 3.81 -42.21 -1.22
N TYR A 250 4.43 -41.29 -0.49
CA TYR A 250 3.82 -40.63 0.65
C TYR A 250 4.03 -39.12 0.57
N THR A 251 3.09 -38.37 1.12
CA THR A 251 3.12 -36.91 1.17
C THR A 251 3.14 -36.46 2.62
N ILE A 252 4.06 -35.56 2.95
CA ILE A 252 4.14 -34.87 4.25
C ILE A 252 3.75 -33.40 4.12
N VAL A 253 3.33 -32.80 5.22
CA VAL A 253 3.00 -31.37 5.34
C VAL A 253 3.69 -30.79 6.58
N ASP A 254 4.16 -29.55 6.47
CA ASP A 254 4.59 -28.76 7.63
C ASP A 254 3.39 -28.16 8.40
N SER A 255 3.67 -27.43 9.50
CA SER A 255 2.62 -26.77 10.29
C SER A 255 1.95 -25.58 9.60
N ASN A 256 2.52 -25.07 8.50
CA ASN A 256 2.04 -23.92 7.74
C ASN A 256 1.31 -24.33 6.45
N GLY A 257 1.24 -25.63 6.16
CA GLY A 257 0.46 -26.22 5.08
C GLY A 257 1.22 -26.52 3.80
N ALA A 258 2.53 -26.28 3.70
CA ALA A 258 3.27 -26.66 2.50
C ALA A 258 3.63 -28.16 2.52
N THR A 259 3.61 -28.78 1.34
CA THR A 259 3.65 -30.23 1.20
C THR A 259 4.78 -30.69 0.30
N SER A 260 5.35 -31.86 0.61
CA SER A 260 6.31 -32.57 -0.24
C SER A 260 6.01 -34.06 -0.31
N THR A 261 6.45 -34.71 -1.39
CA THR A 261 6.19 -36.12 -1.66
C THR A 261 7.50 -36.85 -1.91
N ALA A 262 7.63 -38.05 -1.33
CA ALA A 262 8.74 -38.95 -1.55
C ALA A 262 8.24 -40.38 -1.85
N THR A 263 9.18 -41.21 -2.28
CA THR A 263 8.95 -42.58 -2.70
C THR A 263 9.55 -43.55 -1.69
N VAL A 264 8.80 -44.57 -1.30
CA VAL A 264 9.34 -45.71 -0.57
C VAL A 264 9.50 -46.88 -1.54
N THR A 265 10.72 -47.43 -1.61
CA THR A 265 11.02 -48.65 -2.36
C THR A 265 11.27 -49.82 -1.41
N MET A 266 10.40 -50.83 -1.46
CA MET A 266 10.59 -52.11 -0.79
C MET A 266 11.27 -53.08 -1.76
N CYS A 267 12.54 -53.41 -1.55
CA CYS A 267 13.20 -54.48 -2.28
C CYS A 267 12.83 -55.83 -1.66
N VAL A 268 11.95 -56.58 -2.33
CA VAL A 268 11.49 -57.90 -1.90
C VAL A 268 12.34 -58.99 -2.53
N GLY A 269 12.95 -59.84 -1.71
CA GLY A 269 13.84 -60.91 -2.17
C GLY A 269 14.12 -61.98 -1.11
N ASP A 270 15.09 -62.84 -1.36
CA ASP A 270 15.65 -63.77 -0.36
C ASP A 270 16.70 -63.09 0.52
#